data_AF-A0A837FJU9-F1
#
_entry.id   AF-A0A837FJU9-F1
#
_cell.length_a   1.000
_cell.length_b   1.000
_cell.length_c   1.000
_cell.angle_alpha   90.00
_cell.angle_beta   90.00
_cell.angle_gamma   90.00
#
_symmetry.space_group_name_H-M   'P 1'
#
loop_
_entity.id
_entity.type
_entity.pdbx_description
1 polymer ?
#
loop_
_entity_poly.entity_id
_entity_poly.type
_entity_poly.pdbx_seq_one_letter_code
_entity_poly.pdbx_strand_id
1 'polypeptide(L)'
;MSNDALMIASAILNLQQESSNFKDYIFPALTTSGSVLLGYLMANNTFAKQEIIKSEIARVNDFNKFLVAIDSGMQTLIAIKNTYMGRINSNPIERALSIPTISCYFSPPPDVTLIIFLAKANEYNASRAFFETWNNLPRVNAMLGNFQNLHDKINHRNTVLSQLREFYQIDDQGRSVMNIGTLTPEQFKVLKTAVDLTEGVLCLVEGLLKEYYSCLKNIPSAAKLSINEKVTKKHVEVLTYSNPSPQFQKSFSSIPNVDISALAFILGVSEEVAKASFITGYEKVPVVF
;
A
#
# COMPACT_ATOMS: atom_id res chain seq x y z
N MET A 1 -5.20 -63.13 80.35
CA MET A 1 -5.40 -61.83 79.66
C MET A 1 -6.85 -61.79 79.17
N SER A 2 -7.60 -60.70 79.38
CA SER A 2 -9.04 -60.70 79.10
C SER A 2 -9.32 -60.78 77.60
N ASN A 3 -10.38 -61.52 77.24
CA ASN A 3 -10.78 -61.78 75.85
C ASN A 3 -11.13 -60.48 75.10
N ASP A 4 -11.63 -59.48 75.83
CA ASP A 4 -11.93 -58.14 75.30
C ASP A 4 -10.66 -57.38 74.87
N ALA A 5 -9.56 -57.53 75.61
CA ALA A 5 -8.29 -56.90 75.22
C ALA A 5 -7.74 -57.51 73.91
N LEU A 6 -7.99 -58.80 73.67
CA LEU A 6 -7.60 -59.51 72.45
C LEU A 6 -8.48 -59.11 71.26
N MET A 7 -9.79 -58.99 71.48
CA MET A 7 -10.76 -58.50 70.50
C MET A 7 -10.46 -57.06 70.10
N ILE A 8 -10.21 -56.17 71.07
CA ILE A 8 -9.86 -54.77 70.83
C ILE A 8 -8.51 -54.68 70.10
N ALA A 9 -7.49 -55.44 70.51
CA ALA A 9 -6.20 -55.47 69.82
C ALA A 9 -6.32 -55.97 68.36
N SER A 10 -7.14 -57.00 68.12
CA SER A 10 -7.38 -57.52 66.77
C SER A 10 -8.19 -56.56 65.89
N ALA A 11 -9.13 -55.82 66.48
CA ALA A 11 -9.90 -54.78 65.79
C ALA A 11 -9.02 -53.57 65.47
N ILE A 12 -8.09 -53.19 66.35
CA ILE A 12 -7.10 -52.12 66.14
C ILE A 12 -6.11 -52.51 65.03
N LEU A 13 -5.63 -53.76 65.01
CA LEU A 13 -4.76 -54.27 63.94
C LEU A 13 -5.47 -54.36 62.58
N ASN A 14 -6.76 -54.69 62.55
CA ASN A 14 -7.58 -54.66 61.32
C ASN A 14 -7.99 -53.23 60.90
N LEU A 15 -8.00 -52.26 61.81
CA LEU A 15 -8.25 -50.84 61.53
C LEU A 15 -7.00 -50.10 61.03
N GLN A 16 -5.79 -50.63 61.28
CA GLN A 16 -4.60 -50.25 60.54
C GLN A 16 -4.79 -50.73 59.10
N GLN A 17 -5.52 -49.93 58.30
CA GLN A 17 -5.59 -50.08 56.85
C GLN A 17 -4.21 -50.46 56.34
N GLU A 18 -4.10 -51.57 55.62
CA GLU A 18 -2.85 -51.98 55.00
C GLU A 18 -2.28 -50.78 54.24
N SER A 19 -1.26 -50.14 54.83
CA SER A 19 -0.55 -49.02 54.23
C SER A 19 0.26 -49.59 53.09
N SER A 20 -0.40 -49.74 51.95
CA SER A 20 0.25 -50.19 50.74
C SER A 20 1.15 -49.05 50.28
N ASN A 21 2.47 -49.28 50.30
CA ASN A 21 3.45 -48.34 49.75
C ASN A 21 3.05 -47.84 48.35
N PHE A 22 2.34 -48.69 47.59
CA PHE A 22 1.76 -48.32 46.31
C PHE A 22 0.69 -47.22 46.43
N LYS A 23 -0.27 -47.37 47.33
CA LYS A 23 -1.39 -46.43 47.50
C LYS A 23 -0.94 -45.10 48.11
N ASP A 24 -0.01 -45.14 49.05
CA ASP A 24 0.34 -43.96 49.85
C ASP A 24 1.49 -43.14 49.25
N TYR A 25 2.35 -43.75 48.44
CA TYR A 25 3.54 -43.08 47.87
C TYR A 25 3.62 -43.16 46.34
N ILE A 26 3.46 -44.35 45.76
CA ILE A 26 3.65 -44.54 44.31
C ILE A 26 2.48 -43.92 43.53
N PHE A 27 1.24 -44.15 43.96
CA PHE A 27 0.05 -43.67 43.27
C PHE A 27 -0.08 -42.14 43.29
N PRO A 28 0.14 -41.42 44.41
CA PRO A 28 0.17 -39.95 44.42
C PRO A 28 1.32 -39.38 43.58
N ALA A 29 2.51 -40.01 43.61
CA ALA A 29 3.63 -39.60 42.77
C ALA A 29 3.32 -39.77 41.28
N LEU A 30 2.80 -40.93 40.85
CA LEU A 30 2.43 -41.20 39.46
C LEU A 30 1.30 -40.29 38.97
N THR A 31 0.27 -40.04 39.79
CA THR A 31 -0.84 -39.15 39.42
C THR A 31 -0.40 -37.69 39.33
N THR A 32 0.45 -37.22 40.24
CA THR A 32 1.02 -35.87 40.21
C THR A 32 1.96 -35.71 39.01
N SER A 33 2.91 -36.62 38.82
CA SER A 33 3.84 -36.60 37.68
C SER A 33 3.11 -36.74 36.35
N GLY A 34 2.11 -37.61 36.26
CA GLY A 34 1.28 -37.77 35.07
C GLY A 34 0.47 -36.51 34.74
N SER A 35 -0.13 -35.87 35.76
CA SER A 35 -0.88 -34.62 35.59
C SER A 35 0.02 -33.45 35.18
N VAL A 36 1.22 -33.35 35.77
CA VAL A 36 2.22 -32.33 35.40
C VAL A 36 2.73 -32.56 33.98
N LEU A 37 3.03 -33.80 33.59
CA LEU A 37 3.48 -34.15 32.23
C LEU A 37 2.39 -33.81 31.20
N LEU A 38 1.14 -34.22 31.45
CA LEU A 38 0.01 -33.93 30.57
C LEU A 38 -0.25 -32.41 30.50
N GLY A 39 -0.18 -31.71 31.64
CA GLY A 39 -0.28 -30.26 31.71
C GLY A 39 0.80 -29.57 30.88
N TYR A 40 2.06 -30.01 31.00
CA TYR A 40 3.18 -29.51 30.21
C TYR A 40 2.98 -29.75 28.71
N LEU A 41 2.60 -30.97 28.30
CA LEU A 41 2.35 -31.30 26.88
C LEU A 41 1.20 -30.48 26.29
N MET A 42 0.11 -30.32 27.04
CA MET A 42 -1.04 -29.50 26.64
C MET A 42 -0.67 -28.03 26.54
N ALA A 43 0.05 -27.51 27.52
CA ALA A 43 0.53 -26.13 27.53
C ALA A 43 1.46 -25.87 26.34
N ASN A 44 2.48 -26.71 26.14
CA ASN A 44 3.45 -26.56 25.05
C ASN A 44 2.76 -26.56 23.67
N ASN A 45 1.87 -27.53 23.42
CA ASN A 45 1.12 -27.60 22.17
C ASN A 45 0.17 -26.40 21.98
N THR A 46 -0.44 -25.91 23.07
CA THR A 46 -1.33 -24.75 23.03
C THR A 46 -0.55 -23.46 22.77
N PHE A 47 0.59 -23.27 23.44
CA PHE A 47 1.48 -22.12 23.24
C PHE A 47 2.00 -22.07 21.80
N ALA A 48 2.50 -23.18 21.27
CA ALA A 48 2.97 -23.25 19.88
C ALA A 48 1.86 -22.87 18.89
N LYS A 49 0.63 -23.36 19.09
CA LYS A 49 -0.53 -22.98 18.25
C LYS A 49 -0.89 -21.50 18.39
N GLN A 50 -0.88 -20.97 19.60
CA GLN A 50 -1.17 -19.55 19.87
C GLN A 50 -0.14 -18.63 19.22
N GLU A 51 1.15 -19.00 19.26
CA GLU A 51 2.22 -18.23 18.64
C GLU A 51 2.06 -18.17 17.11
N ILE A 52 1.73 -19.30 16.48
CA ILE A 52 1.41 -19.36 15.04
C ILE A 52 0.21 -18.47 14.72
N ILE A 53 -0.90 -18.59 15.46
CA ILE A 53 -2.10 -17.76 15.27
C ILE A 53 -1.73 -16.27 15.40
N LYS A 54 -0.98 -15.91 16.44
CA LYS A 54 -0.56 -14.53 16.69
C LYS A 54 0.32 -13.99 15.56
N SER A 55 1.25 -14.79 15.05
CA SER A 55 2.10 -14.43 13.91
C SER A 55 1.28 -14.21 12.64
N GLU A 56 0.33 -15.09 12.34
CA GLU A 56 -0.54 -14.96 11.16
C GLU A 56 -1.48 -13.74 11.27
N ILE A 57 -2.05 -13.48 12.45
CA ILE A 57 -2.85 -12.27 12.71
C ILE A 57 -2.00 -11.01 12.48
N ALA A 58 -0.76 -10.98 12.94
CA ALA A 58 0.14 -9.85 12.73
C ALA A 58 0.39 -9.60 11.23
N ARG A 59 0.64 -10.65 10.43
CA ARG A 59 0.81 -10.52 8.97
C ARG A 59 -0.42 -9.93 8.28
N VAL A 60 -1.62 -10.38 8.65
CA VAL A 60 -2.86 -9.82 8.09
C VAL A 60 -3.01 -8.35 8.47
N ASN A 61 -2.74 -8.00 9.73
CA ASN A 61 -2.83 -6.60 10.17
C ASN A 61 -1.82 -5.71 9.45
N ASP A 62 -0.59 -6.15 9.27
CA ASP A 62 0.45 -5.38 8.57
C ASP A 62 0.12 -5.23 7.08
N PHE A 63 -0.41 -6.28 6.44
CA PHE A 63 -0.95 -6.19 5.09
C PHE A 63 -2.11 -5.19 4.98
N ASN A 64 -3.07 -5.25 5.92
CA ASN A 64 -4.22 -4.37 5.91
C ASN A 64 -3.81 -2.90 6.10
N LYS A 65 -2.83 -2.62 6.99
CA LYS A 65 -2.25 -1.28 7.14
C LYS A 65 -1.61 -0.81 5.82
N PHE A 66 -0.83 -1.67 5.17
CA PHE A 66 -0.24 -1.37 3.88
C PHE A 66 -1.32 -1.03 2.83
N LEU A 67 -2.37 -1.85 2.72
CA LEU A 67 -3.44 -1.64 1.75
C LEU A 67 -4.20 -0.33 1.97
N VAL A 68 -4.49 0.03 3.23
CA VAL A 68 -5.12 1.31 3.61
C VAL A 68 -4.25 2.50 3.23
N ALA A 69 -2.93 2.39 3.40
CA ALA A 69 -1.99 3.44 2.99
C ALA A 69 -1.90 3.58 1.46
N ILE A 70 -1.94 2.48 0.71
CA ILE A 70 -2.03 2.54 -0.76
C ILE A 70 -3.34 3.21 -1.20
N ASP A 71 -4.47 2.92 -0.56
CA ASP A 71 -5.73 3.62 -0.88
C ASP A 71 -5.63 5.12 -0.56
N SER A 72 -4.97 5.48 0.54
CA SER A 72 -4.71 6.89 0.87
C SER A 72 -3.91 7.59 -0.24
N GLY A 73 -2.89 6.93 -0.80
CA GLY A 73 -2.15 7.43 -1.97
C GLY A 73 -3.01 7.54 -3.22
N MET A 74 -3.91 6.58 -3.47
CA MET A 74 -4.91 6.66 -4.54
C MET A 74 -5.82 7.89 -4.39
N GLN A 75 -6.31 8.16 -3.18
CA GLN A 75 -7.13 9.35 -2.92
C GLN A 75 -6.35 10.65 -3.17
N THR A 76 -5.07 10.72 -2.82
CA THR A 76 -4.20 11.85 -3.18
C THR A 76 -4.13 12.04 -4.71
N LEU A 77 -3.93 10.97 -5.48
CA LEU A 77 -3.86 11.05 -6.95
C LEU A 77 -5.18 11.55 -7.55
N ILE A 78 -6.32 11.07 -7.05
CA ILE A 78 -7.64 11.53 -7.46
C ILE A 78 -7.83 13.02 -7.14
N ALA A 79 -7.42 13.46 -5.94
CA ALA A 79 -7.50 14.86 -5.55
C ALA A 79 -6.64 15.77 -6.46
N ILE A 80 -5.43 15.33 -6.81
CA ILE A 80 -4.57 16.03 -7.78
C ILE A 80 -5.28 16.12 -9.14
N LYS A 81 -5.80 15.00 -9.66
CA LYS A 81 -6.48 14.98 -10.95
C LYS A 81 -7.69 15.90 -11.02
N ASN A 82 -8.50 15.91 -9.96
CA ASN A 82 -9.66 16.79 -9.85
C ASN A 82 -9.29 18.29 -9.93
N THR A 83 -8.04 18.65 -9.63
CA THR A 83 -7.57 20.05 -9.71
C THR A 83 -7.49 20.56 -11.15
N TYR A 84 -7.22 19.69 -12.12
CA TYR A 84 -7.04 20.05 -13.53
C TYR A 84 -8.11 19.45 -14.46
N MET A 85 -8.93 18.51 -13.99
CA MET A 85 -9.98 17.88 -14.79
C MET A 85 -10.95 18.94 -15.35
N GLY A 86 -11.12 18.96 -16.67
CA GLY A 86 -11.97 19.93 -17.38
C GLY A 86 -11.37 21.32 -17.57
N ARG A 87 -10.11 21.56 -17.16
CA ARG A 87 -9.41 22.84 -17.33
C ARG A 87 -8.29 22.81 -18.38
N ILE A 88 -7.99 21.63 -18.90
CA ILE A 88 -6.86 21.38 -19.80
C ILE A 88 -7.33 21.14 -21.24
N ASN A 89 -6.54 21.57 -22.20
CA ASN A 89 -6.74 21.36 -23.65
C ASN A 89 -5.46 20.77 -24.27
N SER A 90 -5.29 20.77 -25.59
CA SER A 90 -4.09 20.19 -26.22
C SER A 90 -2.87 21.13 -26.24
N ASN A 91 -3.04 22.44 -26.04
CA ASN A 91 -1.94 23.39 -26.13
C ASN A 91 -1.05 23.32 -24.87
N PRO A 92 0.27 23.05 -25.00
CA PRO A 92 1.16 22.84 -23.86
C PRO A 92 1.28 24.07 -22.93
N ILE A 93 1.28 25.30 -23.48
CA ILE A 93 1.37 26.53 -22.70
C ILE A 93 0.06 26.76 -21.93
N GLU A 94 -1.07 26.65 -22.62
CA GLU A 94 -2.39 26.85 -22.00
C GLU A 94 -2.64 25.82 -20.89
N ARG A 95 -2.24 24.55 -21.08
CA ARG A 95 -2.27 23.53 -20.02
C ARG A 95 -1.42 23.92 -18.81
N ALA A 96 -0.21 24.43 -19.02
CA ALA A 96 0.68 24.85 -17.92
C ALA A 96 0.08 25.99 -17.08
N LEU A 97 -0.54 26.97 -17.74
CA LEU A 97 -1.09 28.18 -17.11
C LEU A 97 -2.50 27.99 -16.54
N SER A 98 -3.32 27.10 -17.13
CA SER A 98 -4.71 26.85 -16.70
C SER A 98 -4.82 26.05 -15.41
N ILE A 99 -3.83 25.21 -15.12
CA ILE A 99 -3.81 24.41 -13.90
C ILE A 99 -3.36 25.32 -12.74
N PRO A 100 -4.18 25.50 -11.69
CA PRO A 100 -3.79 26.33 -10.54
C PRO A 100 -2.67 25.64 -9.73
N THR A 101 -2.15 26.33 -8.72
CA THR A 101 -1.26 25.71 -7.72
C THR A 101 -1.95 24.47 -7.14
N ILE A 102 -1.29 23.32 -7.20
CA ILE A 102 -1.83 22.08 -6.66
C ILE A 102 -1.47 22.07 -5.17
N SER A 103 -2.47 22.27 -4.31
CA SER A 103 -2.34 22.23 -2.86
C SER A 103 -3.24 21.13 -2.33
N CYS A 104 -2.68 19.94 -2.13
CA CYS A 104 -3.37 18.80 -1.56
C CYS A 104 -2.46 18.06 -0.59
N TYR A 105 -3.06 17.36 0.36
CA TYR A 105 -2.30 16.50 1.26
C TYR A 105 -1.73 15.30 0.49
N PHE A 106 -0.41 15.14 0.58
CA PHE A 106 0.27 13.94 0.10
C PHE A 106 0.33 12.90 1.22
N SER A 107 -0.37 11.79 1.00
CA SER A 107 -0.28 10.66 1.91
C SER A 107 1.16 10.13 1.98
N PRO A 108 1.70 9.86 3.18
CA PRO A 108 3.03 9.27 3.29
C PRO A 108 3.03 7.86 2.64
N PRO A 109 4.08 7.50 1.89
CA PRO A 109 4.17 6.17 1.32
C PRO A 109 4.22 5.12 2.45
N PRO A 110 3.54 3.96 2.29
CA PRO A 110 3.62 2.89 3.28
C PRO A 110 5.02 2.33 3.42
N ASP A 111 5.30 1.81 4.62
CA ASP A 111 6.47 0.99 4.84
C ASP A 111 6.33 -0.35 4.09
N VAL A 112 7.26 -0.59 3.18
CA VAL A 112 7.30 -1.79 2.34
C VAL A 112 7.67 -3.05 3.16
N THR A 113 8.29 -2.89 4.33
CA THR A 113 8.61 -4.02 5.21
C THR A 113 7.36 -4.75 5.70
N LEU A 114 6.20 -4.07 5.75
CA LEU A 114 4.91 -4.65 6.14
C LEU A 114 4.48 -5.82 5.24
N ILE A 115 4.97 -5.86 4.00
CA ILE A 115 4.61 -6.87 3.02
C ILE A 115 5.76 -7.83 2.68
N ILE A 116 6.84 -7.85 3.48
CA ILE A 116 8.00 -8.72 3.23
C ILE A 116 7.63 -10.21 3.17
N PHE A 117 6.57 -10.62 3.88
CA PHE A 117 6.09 -11.99 3.88
C PHE A 117 5.54 -12.43 2.50
N LEU A 118 5.17 -11.49 1.62
CA LEU A 118 4.77 -11.77 0.23
C LEU A 118 5.92 -12.32 -0.61
N ALA A 119 7.18 -12.11 -0.19
CA ALA A 119 8.35 -12.69 -0.87
C ALA A 119 8.28 -14.23 -0.92
N LYS A 120 7.59 -14.87 0.04
CA LYS A 120 7.39 -16.33 0.04
C LYS A 120 6.49 -16.83 -1.09
N ALA A 121 5.60 -15.98 -1.61
CA ALA A 121 4.76 -16.30 -2.76
C ALA A 121 5.38 -15.85 -4.10
N ASN A 122 6.64 -15.40 -4.11
CA ASN A 122 7.31 -14.90 -5.31
C ASN A 122 7.99 -16.04 -6.10
N GLU A 123 7.19 -16.90 -6.73
CA GLU A 123 7.68 -17.76 -7.80
C GLU A 123 7.61 -16.99 -9.12
N TYR A 124 8.78 -16.66 -9.69
CA TYR A 124 8.84 -16.00 -11.00
C TYR A 124 8.24 -16.92 -12.06
N ASN A 125 7.14 -16.48 -12.68
CA ASN A 125 6.48 -17.21 -13.74
C ASN A 125 6.58 -16.44 -15.06
N ALA A 126 7.44 -16.92 -15.97
CA ALA A 126 7.66 -16.30 -17.29
C ALA A 126 6.42 -16.27 -18.20
N SER A 127 5.38 -17.07 -17.89
CA SER A 127 4.13 -17.11 -18.66
C SER A 127 3.07 -16.10 -18.20
N ARG A 128 3.26 -15.42 -17.07
CA ARG A 128 2.34 -14.38 -16.58
C ARG A 128 2.86 -13.01 -16.96
N ALA A 129 1.95 -12.11 -17.32
CA ALA A 129 2.35 -10.74 -17.62
C ALA A 129 2.82 -10.06 -16.32
N PHE A 130 3.84 -9.20 -16.42
CA PHE A 130 4.43 -8.55 -15.24
C PHE A 130 3.40 -7.77 -14.40
N PHE A 131 2.32 -7.30 -15.05
CA PHE A 131 1.27 -6.51 -14.41
C PHE A 131 0.25 -7.35 -13.60
N GLU A 132 0.23 -8.68 -13.79
CA GLU A 132 -0.74 -9.59 -13.15
C GLU A 132 -0.36 -9.97 -11.72
N THR A 133 0.90 -9.78 -11.31
CA THR A 133 1.37 -10.15 -9.97
C THR A 133 1.96 -8.97 -9.21
N TRP A 134 1.60 -8.89 -7.93
CA TRP A 134 2.05 -7.87 -6.98
C TRP A 134 2.92 -8.44 -5.85
N ASN A 135 3.37 -9.69 -6.01
CA ASN A 135 4.46 -10.31 -5.24
C ASN A 135 5.86 -9.82 -5.68
N ASN A 136 5.92 -8.74 -6.47
CA ASN A 136 7.13 -8.17 -7.03
C ASN A 136 7.53 -6.90 -6.26
N LEU A 137 8.44 -7.06 -5.30
CA LEU A 137 8.95 -5.97 -4.47
C LEU A 137 9.55 -4.80 -5.29
N PRO A 138 10.38 -5.03 -6.33
CA PRO A 138 10.81 -3.96 -7.24
C PRO A 138 9.67 -3.12 -7.84
N ARG A 139 8.56 -3.76 -8.24
CA ARG A 139 7.40 -3.04 -8.78
C ARG A 139 6.74 -2.14 -7.73
N VAL A 140 6.55 -2.65 -6.51
CA VAL A 140 6.02 -1.85 -5.39
C VAL A 140 6.94 -0.65 -5.12
N ASN A 141 8.25 -0.87 -5.05
CA ASN A 141 9.23 0.20 -4.83
C ASN A 141 9.21 1.22 -5.96
N ALA A 142 9.11 0.80 -7.22
CA ALA A 142 9.00 1.70 -8.36
C ALA A 142 7.73 2.55 -8.29
N MET A 143 6.59 1.94 -7.94
CA MET A 143 5.31 2.65 -7.76
C MET A 143 5.41 3.70 -6.65
N LEU A 144 5.95 3.35 -5.48
CA LEU A 144 6.09 4.27 -4.35
C LEU A 144 7.13 5.37 -4.62
N GLY A 145 8.25 5.02 -5.24
CA GLY A 145 9.28 5.98 -5.64
C GLY A 145 8.76 6.99 -6.67
N ASN A 146 7.96 6.52 -7.64
CA ASN A 146 7.32 7.40 -8.61
C ASN A 146 6.25 8.30 -7.99
N PHE A 147 5.55 7.85 -6.94
CA PHE A 147 4.64 8.69 -6.18
C PHE A 147 5.37 9.79 -5.40
N GLN A 148 6.54 9.50 -4.81
CA GLN A 148 7.38 10.52 -4.19
C GLN A 148 7.92 11.51 -5.24
N ASN A 149 8.39 11.01 -6.40
CA ASN A 149 8.83 11.85 -7.51
C ASN A 149 7.72 12.80 -7.99
N LEU A 150 6.46 12.33 -8.00
CA LEU A 150 5.31 13.17 -8.31
C LEU A 150 5.17 14.34 -7.32
N HIS A 151 5.28 14.07 -6.02
CA HIS A 151 5.24 15.11 -4.99
C HIS A 151 6.31 16.19 -5.24
N ASP A 152 7.55 15.77 -5.49
CA ASP A 152 8.67 16.68 -5.71
C ASP A 152 8.49 17.50 -7.00
N LYS A 153 8.00 16.86 -8.07
CA LYS A 153 7.64 17.54 -9.33
C LYS A 153 6.54 18.58 -9.15
N ILE A 154 5.49 18.26 -8.38
CA ILE A 154 4.40 19.22 -8.11
C ILE A 154 4.91 20.42 -7.31
N ASN A 155 5.74 20.20 -6.29
CA ASN A 155 6.31 21.28 -5.51
C ASN A 155 7.20 22.18 -6.37
N HIS A 156 8.06 21.58 -7.20
CA HIS A 156 8.90 22.35 -8.12
C HIS A 156 8.07 23.13 -9.14
N ARG A 157 7.03 22.51 -9.69
CA ARG A 157 6.07 23.13 -10.61
C ARG A 157 5.35 24.31 -9.98
N ASN A 158 4.91 24.18 -8.72
CA ASN A 158 4.26 25.25 -7.99
C ASN A 158 5.20 26.45 -7.77
N THR A 159 6.48 26.20 -7.45
CA THR A 159 7.52 27.25 -7.34
C THR A 159 7.72 27.98 -8.68
N VAL A 160 7.91 27.22 -9.77
CA VAL A 160 8.11 27.80 -11.11
C VAL A 160 6.90 28.62 -11.56
N LEU A 161 5.68 28.21 -11.21
CA LEU A 161 4.49 29.02 -11.50
C LEU A 161 4.39 30.29 -10.69
N SER A 162 4.88 30.29 -9.46
CA SER A 162 4.99 31.54 -8.69
C SER A 162 5.93 32.51 -9.40
N GLN A 163 7.04 32.03 -9.95
CA GLN A 163 7.96 32.86 -10.73
C GLN A 163 7.30 33.37 -12.01
N LEU A 164 6.54 32.52 -12.73
CA LEU A 164 5.80 32.94 -13.92
C LEU A 164 4.79 34.05 -13.63
N ARG A 165 4.18 34.07 -12.45
CA ARG A 165 3.23 35.12 -12.04
C ARG A 165 3.87 36.51 -12.00
N GLU A 166 5.17 36.60 -11.75
CA GLU A 166 5.91 37.87 -11.76
C GLU A 166 6.02 38.49 -13.15
N PHE A 167 5.79 37.70 -14.22
CA PHE A 167 5.86 38.17 -15.60
C PHE A 167 4.51 38.64 -16.17
N TYR A 168 3.44 38.52 -15.38
CA TYR A 168 2.13 38.98 -15.83
C TYR A 168 2.08 40.50 -15.80
N GLN A 169 1.50 41.07 -16.85
CA GLN A 169 1.21 42.49 -16.95
C GLN A 169 -0.28 42.73 -16.71
N ILE A 170 -0.62 43.91 -16.22
CA ILE A 170 -2.01 44.33 -16.09
C ILE A 170 -2.39 45.02 -17.40
N ASP A 171 -3.39 44.48 -18.09
CA ASP A 171 -3.93 45.11 -19.30
C ASP A 171 -4.78 46.35 -18.97
N ASP A 172 -5.18 47.09 -20.00
CA ASP A 172 -6.01 48.30 -19.86
C ASP A 172 -7.38 48.03 -19.21
N GLN A 173 -7.77 46.76 -19.08
CA GLN A 173 -9.02 46.29 -18.46
C GLN A 173 -8.79 45.78 -17.02
N GLY A 174 -7.58 45.93 -16.47
CA GLY A 174 -7.23 45.50 -15.13
C GLY A 174 -6.99 44.00 -15.00
N ARG A 175 -6.90 43.25 -16.11
CA ARG A 175 -6.70 41.79 -16.11
C ARG A 175 -5.22 41.47 -16.16
N SER A 176 -4.85 40.44 -15.40
CA SER A 176 -3.49 39.89 -15.43
C SER A 176 -3.32 39.03 -16.69
N VAL A 177 -2.48 39.48 -17.62
CA VAL A 177 -2.20 38.80 -18.89
C VAL A 177 -0.71 38.54 -19.04
N MET A 178 -0.36 37.36 -19.57
CA MET A 178 1.00 37.04 -19.98
C MET A 178 1.09 37.13 -21.50
N ASN A 179 1.87 38.08 -22.02
CA ASN A 179 2.17 38.14 -23.44
C ASN A 179 3.42 37.30 -23.75
N ILE A 180 3.19 36.12 -24.33
CA ILE A 180 4.25 35.15 -24.62
C ILE A 180 5.26 35.72 -25.64
N GLY A 181 4.80 36.55 -26.59
CA GLY A 181 5.63 37.12 -27.65
C GLY A 181 6.63 38.18 -27.17
N THR A 182 6.46 38.70 -25.95
CA THR A 182 7.33 39.73 -25.36
C THR A 182 8.24 39.20 -24.26
N LEU A 183 8.25 37.88 -24.02
CA LEU A 183 9.09 37.28 -22.98
C LEU A 183 10.56 37.38 -23.37
N THR A 184 11.40 37.76 -22.40
CA THR A 184 12.85 37.68 -22.55
C THR A 184 13.31 36.21 -22.60
N PRO A 185 14.52 35.91 -23.12
CA PRO A 185 15.02 34.53 -23.14
C PRO A 185 15.01 33.84 -21.76
N GLU A 186 15.33 34.58 -20.69
CA GLU A 186 15.30 34.04 -19.33
C GLU A 186 13.86 33.75 -18.86
N GLN A 187 12.90 34.62 -19.18
CA GLN A 187 11.49 34.38 -18.85
C GLN A 187 10.91 33.21 -19.65
N PHE A 188 11.30 33.07 -20.92
CA PHE A 188 10.91 31.93 -21.75
C PHE A 188 11.45 30.60 -21.20
N LYS A 189 12.65 30.60 -20.61
CA LYS A 189 13.21 29.41 -19.94
C LYS A 189 12.37 28.97 -18.73
N VAL A 190 11.85 29.92 -17.95
CA VAL A 190 10.93 29.61 -16.85
C VAL A 190 9.62 29.02 -17.40
N LEU A 191 9.08 29.59 -18.48
CA LEU A 191 7.88 29.07 -19.15
C LEU A 191 8.08 27.65 -19.66
N LYS A 192 9.20 27.40 -20.36
CA LYS A 192 9.61 26.08 -20.82
C LYS A 192 9.65 25.07 -19.66
N THR A 193 10.24 25.46 -18.53
CA THR A 193 10.31 24.62 -17.33
C THR A 193 8.93 24.31 -16.76
N ALA A 194 8.02 25.29 -16.74
CA ALA A 194 6.64 25.09 -16.30
C ALA A 194 5.87 24.11 -17.19
N VAL A 195 6.07 24.21 -18.52
CA VAL A 195 5.48 23.30 -19.50
C VAL A 195 5.99 21.88 -19.31
N ASP A 196 7.31 21.69 -19.22
CA ASP A 196 7.94 20.38 -18.99
C ASP A 196 7.42 19.71 -17.72
N LEU A 197 7.43 20.44 -16.61
CA LEU A 197 6.95 19.93 -15.33
C LEU A 197 5.46 19.64 -15.35
N THR A 198 4.66 20.47 -16.02
CA THR A 198 3.21 20.24 -16.09
C THR A 198 2.90 18.97 -16.85
N GLU A 199 3.50 18.75 -18.03
CA GLU A 199 3.25 17.53 -18.78
C GLU A 199 3.76 16.29 -18.03
N GLY A 200 4.94 16.40 -17.41
CA GLY A 200 5.46 15.34 -16.53
C GLY A 200 4.54 15.00 -15.37
N VAL A 201 3.92 15.98 -14.72
CA VAL A 201 2.93 15.76 -13.65
C VAL A 201 1.68 15.08 -14.20
N LEU A 202 1.15 15.54 -15.34
CA LEU A 202 -0.08 14.98 -15.93
C LEU A 202 0.10 13.51 -16.32
N CYS A 203 1.17 13.20 -17.08
CA CYS A 203 1.47 11.83 -17.48
C CYS A 203 1.70 10.93 -16.27
N LEU A 204 2.46 11.40 -15.27
CA LEU A 204 2.78 10.61 -14.08
C LEU A 204 1.54 10.34 -13.22
N VAL A 205 0.61 11.30 -13.09
CA VAL A 205 -0.66 11.08 -12.40
C VAL A 205 -1.51 10.04 -13.14
N GLU A 206 -1.66 10.15 -14.47
CA GLU A 206 -2.43 9.19 -15.26
C GLU A 206 -1.86 7.76 -15.14
N GLY A 207 -0.53 7.63 -15.17
CA GLY A 207 0.14 6.34 -15.01
C GLY A 207 0.00 5.77 -13.60
N LEU A 208 0.25 6.59 -12.56
CA LEU A 208 0.15 6.16 -11.17
C LEU A 208 -1.28 5.81 -10.77
N LEU A 209 -2.31 6.49 -11.29
CA LEU A 209 -3.71 6.11 -11.04
C LEU A 209 -3.97 4.66 -11.47
N LYS A 210 -3.50 4.27 -12.66
CA LYS A 210 -3.66 2.89 -13.15
C LYS A 210 -2.88 1.90 -12.28
N GLU A 211 -1.64 2.24 -11.94
CA GLU A 211 -0.74 1.36 -11.19
C GLU A 211 -1.21 1.15 -9.75
N TYR A 212 -1.60 2.22 -9.04
CA TYR A 212 -2.18 2.12 -7.69
C TYR A 212 -3.48 1.31 -7.71
N TYR A 213 -4.32 1.47 -8.74
CA TYR A 213 -5.56 0.71 -8.84
C TYR A 213 -5.28 -0.77 -9.08
N SER A 214 -4.33 -1.08 -9.96
CA SER A 214 -3.84 -2.44 -10.18
C SER A 214 -3.31 -3.05 -8.88
N CYS A 215 -2.55 -2.29 -8.08
CA CYS A 215 -2.07 -2.72 -6.77
C CYS A 215 -3.22 -3.09 -5.85
N LEU A 216 -4.13 -2.15 -5.61
CA LEU A 216 -5.27 -2.32 -4.70
C LEU A 216 -6.14 -3.53 -5.07
N LYS A 217 -6.39 -3.74 -6.37
CA LYS A 217 -7.22 -4.85 -6.86
C LYS A 217 -6.52 -6.20 -6.76
N ASN A 218 -5.22 -6.27 -7.05
CA ASN A 218 -4.53 -7.53 -7.28
C ASN A 218 -3.63 -7.97 -6.11
N ILE A 219 -3.08 -7.06 -5.30
CA ILE A 219 -2.21 -7.43 -4.18
C ILE A 219 -2.89 -8.28 -3.09
N PRO A 220 -4.21 -8.17 -2.81
CA PRO A 220 -4.88 -9.08 -1.88
C PRO A 220 -4.81 -10.54 -2.33
N SER A 221 -4.83 -10.81 -3.64
CA SER A 221 -4.72 -12.18 -4.16
C SER A 221 -3.35 -12.79 -3.83
N ALA A 222 -2.27 -11.99 -3.92
CA ALA A 222 -0.92 -12.41 -3.56
C ALA A 222 -0.79 -12.65 -2.04
N ALA A 223 -1.46 -11.82 -1.23
CA ALA A 223 -1.47 -11.96 0.23
C ALA A 223 -2.17 -13.26 0.67
N LYS A 224 -3.29 -13.61 0.06
CA LYS A 224 -4.03 -14.85 0.36
C LYS A 224 -3.24 -16.13 0.06
N LEU A 225 -2.30 -16.08 -0.89
CA LEU A 225 -1.38 -17.20 -1.14
C LEU A 225 -0.30 -17.35 -0.05
N SER A 226 0.02 -16.26 0.66
CA SER A 226 1.08 -16.24 1.68
C SER A 226 0.55 -16.39 3.12
N ILE A 227 -0.76 -16.23 3.33
CA ILE A 227 -1.41 -16.21 4.65
C ILE A 227 -2.29 -17.45 4.80
N ASN A 228 -2.22 -18.10 5.96
CA ASN A 228 -3.09 -19.24 6.24
C ASN A 228 -4.47 -18.77 6.72
N GLU A 229 -5.38 -18.51 5.78
CA GLU A 229 -6.75 -18.04 6.07
C GLU A 229 -7.52 -18.98 7.00
N LYS A 230 -7.25 -20.29 7.01
CA LYS A 230 -7.92 -21.25 7.90
C LYS A 230 -7.68 -20.92 9.39
N VAL A 231 -6.54 -20.34 9.69
CA VAL A 231 -6.10 -19.99 11.05
C VAL A 231 -6.58 -18.59 11.43
N THR A 232 -6.59 -17.65 10.48
CA THR A 232 -6.92 -16.23 10.74
C THR A 232 -8.41 -15.91 10.66
N LYS A 233 -9.23 -16.67 9.92
CA LYS A 233 -10.65 -16.36 9.62
C LYS A 233 -11.54 -16.06 10.84
N LYS A 234 -11.21 -16.58 12.02
CA LYS A 234 -11.96 -16.31 13.27
C LYS A 234 -11.55 -15.02 13.99
N HIS A 235 -10.46 -14.38 13.54
CA HIS A 235 -9.82 -13.25 14.21
C HIS A 235 -9.70 -12.03 13.31
N VAL A 236 -9.27 -12.21 12.06
CA VAL A 236 -8.99 -11.12 11.11
C VAL A 236 -9.07 -11.63 9.66
N GLU A 237 -9.51 -10.77 8.75
CA GLU A 237 -9.60 -11.06 7.32
C GLU A 237 -8.70 -10.14 6.50
N VAL A 238 -8.24 -10.66 5.35
CA VAL A 238 -7.48 -9.89 4.36
C VAL A 238 -8.43 -8.93 3.65
N LEU A 239 -8.16 -7.63 3.75
CA LEU A 239 -8.95 -6.61 3.08
C LEU A 239 -8.86 -6.77 1.55
N THR A 240 -9.99 -6.56 0.88
CA THR A 240 -10.09 -6.50 -0.58
C THR A 240 -10.57 -5.12 -1.00
N TYR A 241 -10.12 -4.65 -2.15
CA TYR A 241 -10.52 -3.34 -2.66
C TYR A 241 -11.68 -3.42 -3.64
N SER A 242 -12.70 -2.58 -3.43
CA SER A 242 -13.77 -2.33 -4.40
C SER A 242 -14.28 -0.90 -4.21
N ASN A 243 -14.44 -0.19 -5.32
CA ASN A 243 -15.03 1.15 -5.32
C ASN A 243 -16.00 1.30 -6.50
N PRO A 244 -17.32 1.11 -6.27
CA PRO A 244 -18.33 1.19 -7.32
C PRO A 244 -18.74 2.63 -7.67
N SER A 245 -18.14 3.65 -7.04
CA SER A 245 -18.53 5.04 -7.23
C SER A 245 -18.35 5.49 -8.70
N PRO A 246 -19.37 6.11 -9.32
CA PRO A 246 -19.23 6.73 -10.64
C PRO A 246 -18.16 7.84 -10.65
N GLN A 247 -17.99 8.55 -9.54
CA GLN A 247 -16.95 9.58 -9.40
C GLN A 247 -15.55 8.95 -9.45
N PHE A 248 -15.37 7.81 -8.80
CA PHE A 248 -14.12 7.05 -8.89
C PHE A 248 -13.83 6.61 -10.33
N GLN A 249 -14.82 6.03 -11.03
CA GLN A 249 -14.65 5.63 -12.44
C GLN A 249 -14.32 6.82 -13.34
N LYS A 250 -14.99 7.97 -13.14
CA LYS A 250 -14.71 9.22 -13.86
C LYS A 250 -13.27 9.71 -13.64
N SER A 251 -12.65 9.37 -12.51
CA SER A 251 -11.25 9.70 -12.22
C SER A 251 -10.28 8.99 -13.17
N PHE A 252 -10.70 7.95 -13.90
CA PHE A 252 -9.90 7.27 -14.93
C PHE A 252 -10.20 7.75 -16.35
N SER A 253 -11.05 8.77 -16.51
CA SER A 253 -11.30 9.37 -17.82
C SER A 253 -10.01 9.94 -18.42
N SER A 254 -9.82 9.72 -19.72
CA SER A 254 -8.63 10.20 -20.42
C SER A 254 -8.57 11.72 -20.45
N ILE A 255 -7.39 12.27 -20.22
CA ILE A 255 -7.11 13.68 -20.46
C ILE A 255 -6.87 13.93 -21.96
N PRO A 256 -7.12 15.16 -22.46
CA PRO A 256 -6.75 15.52 -23.83
C PRO A 256 -5.26 15.32 -24.06
N ASN A 257 -4.89 14.72 -25.20
CA ASN A 257 -3.50 14.59 -25.61
C ASN A 257 -2.88 15.97 -25.84
N VAL A 258 -1.63 16.15 -25.42
CA VAL A 258 -0.84 17.34 -25.73
C VAL A 258 -0.46 17.35 -27.21
N ASP A 259 -0.41 18.55 -27.79
CA ASP A 259 0.19 18.78 -29.11
C ASP A 259 1.70 18.56 -29.01
N ILE A 260 2.15 17.41 -29.53
CA ILE A 260 3.54 16.98 -29.46
C ILE A 260 4.45 17.90 -30.28
N SER A 261 3.99 18.40 -31.42
CA SER A 261 4.78 19.31 -32.26
C SER A 261 5.02 20.64 -31.54
N ALA A 262 3.98 21.20 -30.92
CA ALA A 262 4.10 22.41 -30.12
C ALA A 262 4.98 22.20 -28.86
N LEU A 263 4.83 21.05 -28.21
CA LEU A 263 5.62 20.67 -27.04
C LEU A 263 7.10 20.54 -27.39
N ALA A 264 7.43 19.82 -28.46
CA ALA A 264 8.79 19.64 -28.95
C ALA A 264 9.45 20.97 -29.30
N PHE A 265 8.71 21.87 -29.95
CA PHE A 265 9.16 23.23 -30.26
C PHE A 265 9.53 24.03 -28.99
N ILE A 266 8.65 24.05 -27.98
CA ILE A 266 8.90 24.78 -26.71
C ILE A 266 10.07 24.17 -25.95
N LEU A 267 10.17 22.84 -25.93
CA LEU A 267 11.25 22.14 -25.25
C LEU A 267 12.57 22.22 -26.02
N GLY A 268 12.55 22.59 -27.30
CA GLY A 268 13.74 22.64 -28.15
C GLY A 268 14.33 21.25 -28.41
N VAL A 269 13.47 20.24 -28.56
CA VAL A 269 13.84 18.84 -28.82
C VAL A 269 13.05 18.30 -30.03
N SER A 270 13.38 17.10 -30.51
CA SER A 270 12.58 16.44 -31.56
C SER A 270 11.25 15.91 -31.01
N GLU A 271 10.27 15.67 -31.88
CA GLU A 271 8.97 15.11 -31.49
C GLU A 271 9.11 13.72 -30.85
N GLU A 272 10.06 12.90 -31.33
CA GLU A 272 10.33 11.59 -30.76
C GLU A 272 10.86 11.69 -29.33
N VAL A 273 11.78 12.63 -29.08
CA VAL A 273 12.32 12.88 -27.75
C VAL A 273 11.23 13.42 -26.83
N ALA A 274 10.44 14.40 -27.29
CA ALA A 274 9.32 14.94 -26.51
C ALA A 274 8.32 13.85 -26.12
N LYS A 275 7.97 12.95 -27.05
CA LYS A 275 7.07 11.82 -26.78
C LYS A 275 7.67 10.81 -25.81
N ALA A 276 8.97 10.55 -25.89
CA ALA A 276 9.65 9.60 -25.01
C ALA A 276 9.85 10.13 -23.58
N SER A 277 10.05 11.43 -23.41
CA SER A 277 10.33 12.08 -22.11
C SER A 277 9.21 11.89 -21.08
N PHE A 278 7.98 11.64 -21.52
CA PHE A 278 6.81 11.54 -20.65
C PHE A 278 6.24 10.11 -20.58
N ILE A 279 7.00 9.11 -21.02
CA ILE A 279 6.69 7.71 -20.79
C ILE A 279 6.95 7.38 -19.30
N THR A 280 5.94 6.84 -18.65
CA THR A 280 5.92 6.51 -17.21
C THR A 280 6.18 5.04 -16.92
N GLY A 281 6.02 4.17 -17.93
CA GLY A 281 6.10 2.71 -17.78
C GLY A 281 4.77 2.07 -17.37
N TYR A 282 3.73 2.86 -17.14
CA TYR A 282 2.39 2.40 -16.72
C TYR A 282 1.36 2.41 -17.85
N GLU A 283 1.76 2.70 -19.08
CA GLU A 283 0.85 2.90 -20.21
C GLU A 283 0.02 1.64 -20.52
N LYS A 284 0.62 0.47 -20.29
CA LYS A 284 0.05 -0.85 -20.57
C LYS A 284 -0.72 -1.46 -19.40
N VAL A 285 -0.79 -0.78 -18.25
CA VAL A 285 -1.51 -1.29 -17.08
C VAL A 285 -3.02 -1.21 -17.34
N PRO A 286 -3.74 -2.34 -17.35
CA PRO A 286 -5.17 -2.34 -17.66
C PRO A 286 -5.98 -1.77 -16.50
N VAL A 287 -7.04 -1.03 -16.84
CA VAL A 287 -8.07 -0.58 -15.89
C VAL A 287 -9.33 -1.38 -16.16
N VAL A 288 -9.61 -2.36 -15.30
CA VAL A 288 -10.82 -3.17 -15.35
C VAL A 288 -11.58 -2.91 -14.07
N PHE A 289 -12.79 -2.37 -14.15
CA PHE A 289 -13.66 -2.15 -12.98
C PHE A 289 -14.30 -3.48 -12.55
#